data_AF-A0A0U2IM71-F1
#
_entry.id   AF-A0A0U2IM71-F1
#
_cell.length_a   1.000
_cell.length_b   1.000
_cell.length_c   1.000
_cell.angle_alpha   90.00
_cell.angle_beta   90.00
_cell.angle_gamma   90.00
#
_symmetry.space_group_name_H-M   'P 1'
#
loop_
_entity.id
_entity.type
_entity.pdbx_description
1 polymer ?
#
loop_
_entity_poly.entity_id
_entity_poly.type
_entity_poly.pdbx_seq_one_letter_code
_entity_poly.pdbx_strand_id
1 'polypeptide(L)'
;MKIYMLGKGVYKDYREIVKGNKNITVELAQRKLTRNVHLSHRVKISKDIELCFYGKLHIYIKNDKKIIKIFNAGYTYPWFKRDKEKYNQLNEVLGLMKKKSETTNKLATNAQELTEAMKDLIPKNITTNDVHFICIGTDRSTGDSLSPMIGTELSRLGYKVDGNLETPVHAMNINEYVEKLPKDKTIIAIGSVLGKLENVEKIQFSKGGHRTGAGVGREGLPIVGDYSIGGIVNVSGYMEYFVLQNTRLAVVNKLSKIIVEAIKNRFPIQNEVAI
;
A
#
# COMPACT_ATOMS: atom_id res chain seq x y z
N MET A 1 1.79 25.96 -11.57
CA MET A 1 3.23 25.69 -11.39
C MET A 1 3.82 25.16 -12.70
N LYS A 2 5.05 25.51 -13.03
CA LYS A 2 5.71 25.08 -14.27
C LYS A 2 5.99 23.59 -14.26
N ILE A 3 5.67 22.89 -15.34
CA ILE A 3 6.05 21.48 -15.54
C ILE A 3 7.20 21.43 -16.55
N TYR A 4 8.29 20.74 -16.21
CA TYR A 4 9.44 20.63 -17.08
C TYR A 4 9.26 19.49 -18.08
N MET A 5 9.54 19.73 -19.36
CA MET A 5 9.50 18.68 -20.38
C MET A 5 10.70 17.75 -20.25
N LEU A 6 10.53 16.46 -20.53
CA LEU A 6 11.63 15.50 -20.54
C LEU A 6 12.28 15.44 -21.94
N GLY A 7 13.60 15.59 -21.99
CA GLY A 7 14.41 15.36 -23.17
C GLY A 7 14.54 13.88 -23.53
N LYS A 8 15.08 13.63 -24.73
CA LYS A 8 15.33 12.27 -25.22
C LYS A 8 16.23 11.53 -24.22
N GLY A 9 15.90 10.29 -23.89
CA GLY A 9 16.67 9.45 -22.95
C GLY A 9 16.36 9.69 -21.47
N VAL A 10 16.00 10.91 -21.05
CA VAL A 10 15.82 11.27 -19.63
C VAL A 10 14.82 10.37 -18.91
N TYR A 11 13.69 10.03 -19.54
CA TYR A 11 12.69 9.14 -18.94
C TYR A 11 13.26 7.74 -18.67
N LYS A 12 14.02 7.19 -19.62
CA LYS A 12 14.67 5.88 -19.48
C LYS A 12 15.69 5.93 -18.34
N ASP A 13 16.59 6.90 -18.38
CA ASP A 13 17.61 7.11 -17.36
C ASP A 13 16.96 7.24 -15.97
N TYR A 14 15.85 7.96 -15.86
CA TYR A 14 15.19 8.21 -14.58
C TYR A 14 14.62 6.94 -13.95
N ARG A 15 14.13 6.01 -14.77
CA ARG A 15 13.63 4.71 -14.33
C ARG A 15 14.75 3.79 -13.85
N GLU A 16 15.93 3.92 -14.45
CA GLU A 16 17.10 3.07 -14.18
C GLU A 16 17.91 3.58 -12.97
N ILE A 17 18.20 4.89 -12.91
CA ILE A 17 19.10 5.44 -11.88
C ILE A 17 18.41 5.73 -10.54
N VAL A 18 17.08 5.85 -10.52
CA VAL A 18 16.31 6.16 -9.30
C VAL A 18 15.51 4.93 -8.86
N LYS A 19 15.88 4.39 -7.69
CA LYS A 19 15.20 3.24 -7.06
C LYS A 19 13.70 3.51 -6.91
N GLY A 20 12.88 2.49 -7.20
CA GLY A 20 11.42 2.57 -7.09
C GLY A 20 10.70 3.17 -8.30
N ASN A 21 11.43 3.56 -9.37
CA ASN A 21 10.82 4.16 -10.56
C ASN A 21 10.72 3.22 -11.77
N LYS A 22 11.06 1.92 -11.65
CA LYS A 22 11.12 1.00 -12.81
C LYS A 22 9.82 0.96 -13.63
N ASN A 23 8.64 1.12 -13.02
CA ASN A 23 7.34 0.96 -13.69
C ASN A 23 6.46 2.22 -13.69
N ILE A 24 7.05 3.42 -13.62
CA ILE A 24 6.27 4.67 -13.61
C ILE A 24 5.96 5.18 -15.02
N THR A 25 4.84 5.88 -15.19
CA THR A 25 4.49 6.56 -16.45
C THR A 25 5.40 7.75 -16.73
N VAL A 26 5.47 8.19 -17.99
CA VAL A 26 6.21 9.39 -18.41
C VAL A 26 5.70 10.63 -17.67
N GLU A 27 4.38 10.76 -17.55
CA GLU A 27 3.74 11.87 -16.84
C GLU A 27 4.12 11.90 -15.35
N LEU A 28 4.13 10.74 -14.68
CA LEU A 28 4.52 10.66 -13.28
C LEU A 28 6.01 10.97 -13.10
N ALA A 29 6.86 10.52 -14.03
CA ALA A 29 8.28 10.89 -14.04
C ALA A 29 8.47 12.41 -14.20
N GLN A 30 7.71 13.02 -15.11
CA GLN A 30 7.76 14.46 -15.39
C GLN A 30 7.39 15.30 -14.17
N ARG A 31 6.31 14.93 -13.49
CA ARG A 31 5.87 15.58 -12.24
C ARG A 31 6.90 15.39 -11.12
N LYS A 32 7.41 14.17 -10.90
CA LYS A 32 8.43 13.89 -9.87
C LYS A 32 9.72 14.66 -10.11
N LEU A 33 10.20 14.72 -11.34
CA LEU A 33 11.40 15.48 -11.70
C LEU A 33 11.18 17.00 -11.55
N THR A 34 10.00 17.50 -11.94
CA THR A 34 9.62 18.91 -11.72
C THR A 34 9.69 19.29 -10.24
N ARG A 35 9.13 18.46 -9.35
CA ARG A 35 9.26 18.66 -7.90
C ARG A 35 10.73 18.74 -7.46
N ASN A 36 11.55 17.79 -7.91
CA ASN A 36 12.96 17.73 -7.51
C ASN A 36 13.72 18.99 -7.95
N VAL A 37 13.41 19.51 -9.14
CA VAL A 37 13.94 20.79 -9.67
C VAL A 37 13.49 22.02 -8.88
N HIS A 38 12.29 22.00 -8.30
CA HIS A 38 11.82 23.09 -7.41
C HIS A 38 12.43 23.02 -5.99
N LEU A 39 12.96 21.86 -5.60
CA LEU A 39 13.59 21.63 -4.31
C LEU A 39 15.13 21.61 -4.39
N SER A 40 15.69 21.75 -5.57
CA SER A 40 17.14 21.71 -5.79
C SER A 40 17.80 23.05 -5.59
N HIS A 41 19.07 23.04 -5.21
CA HIS A 41 19.95 24.19 -5.41
C HIS A 41 20.31 24.32 -6.90
N ARG A 42 20.27 25.54 -7.46
CA ARG A 42 20.49 25.77 -8.89
C ARG A 42 21.76 26.57 -9.14
N VAL A 43 22.53 26.14 -10.13
CA VAL A 43 23.74 26.81 -10.59
C VAL A 43 23.65 27.01 -12.10
N LYS A 44 23.90 28.23 -12.57
CA LYS A 44 23.92 28.54 -14.00
C LYS A 44 25.25 28.10 -14.59
N ILE A 45 25.23 27.22 -15.59
CA ILE A 45 26.41 26.70 -16.27
C ILE A 45 26.71 27.50 -17.54
N SER A 46 25.67 27.95 -18.23
CA SER A 46 25.77 28.84 -19.39
C SER A 46 24.51 29.69 -19.54
N LYS A 47 24.42 30.52 -20.59
CA LYS A 47 23.24 31.35 -20.87
C LYS A 47 21.93 30.55 -20.84
N ASP A 48 21.98 29.32 -21.34
CA ASP A 48 20.82 28.48 -21.60
C ASP A 48 20.75 27.21 -20.75
N ILE A 49 21.79 26.91 -19.95
CA ILE A 49 21.89 25.65 -19.19
C ILE A 49 22.06 25.92 -17.70
N GLU A 50 21.20 25.30 -16.90
CA GLU A 50 21.27 25.26 -15.44
C GLU A 50 21.51 23.82 -14.97
N LEU A 51 22.30 23.68 -13.89
CA LEU A 51 22.48 22.44 -13.15
C LEU A 51 21.76 22.55 -11.80
N CYS A 52 20.87 21.59 -11.56
CA CYS A 52 20.06 21.48 -10.35
C CYS A 52 20.55 20.30 -9.51
N PHE A 53 20.87 20.57 -8.24
CA PHE A 53 21.36 19.59 -7.27
C PHE A 53 20.24 19.19 -6.30
N TYR A 54 19.70 17.98 -6.45
CA TYR A 54 18.69 17.40 -5.56
C TYR A 54 19.22 16.11 -4.91
N GLY A 55 19.87 16.24 -3.75
CA GLY A 55 20.52 15.13 -3.08
C GLY A 55 21.57 14.52 -4.01
N LYS A 56 21.44 13.21 -4.29
CA LYS A 56 22.32 12.49 -5.23
C LYS A 56 21.93 12.69 -6.69
N LEU A 57 20.73 13.21 -6.97
CA LEU A 57 20.21 13.37 -8.32
C LEU A 57 20.56 14.75 -8.85
N HIS A 58 21.40 14.78 -9.88
CA HIS A 58 21.80 16.00 -10.55
C HIS A 58 21.03 16.11 -11.88
N ILE A 59 20.49 17.30 -12.17
CA ILE A 59 19.51 17.51 -13.23
C ILE A 59 19.95 18.71 -14.08
N TYR A 60 20.19 18.50 -15.37
CA TYR A 60 20.47 19.58 -16.33
C TYR A 60 19.19 20.07 -16.99
N ILE A 61 19.01 21.38 -16.97
CA ILE A 61 17.85 22.06 -17.54
C ILE A 61 18.31 23.01 -18.64
N LYS A 62 17.65 22.94 -19.79
CA LYS A 62 17.84 23.88 -20.90
C LYS A 62 16.68 24.89 -20.97
N ASN A 63 17.01 26.17 -21.08
CA ASN A 63 16.10 27.31 -21.23
C ASN A 63 15.01 27.38 -20.14
N ASP A 64 15.35 26.90 -18.93
CA ASP A 64 14.43 26.68 -17.82
C ASP A 64 13.15 25.90 -18.21
N LYS A 65 13.11 25.18 -19.33
CA LYS A 65 11.88 24.54 -19.86
C LYS A 65 11.98 23.04 -19.94
N LYS A 66 13.18 22.52 -20.21
CA LYS A 66 13.39 21.12 -20.59
C LYS A 66 14.50 20.50 -19.77
N ILE A 67 14.21 19.39 -19.10
CA ILE A 67 15.24 18.55 -18.49
C ILE A 67 15.90 17.79 -19.62
N ILE A 68 17.19 18.01 -19.84
CA ILE A 68 17.93 17.42 -20.97
C ILE A 68 18.81 16.25 -20.56
N LYS A 69 19.21 16.17 -19.29
CA LYS A 69 20.06 15.10 -18.76
C LYS A 69 19.88 14.97 -17.25
N ILE A 70 19.98 13.76 -16.73
CA ILE A 70 20.04 13.47 -15.31
C ILE A 70 21.13 12.45 -15.03
N PHE A 71 21.68 12.46 -13.82
CA PHE A 71 22.58 11.42 -13.36
C PHE A 71 22.57 11.31 -11.85
N ASN A 72 23.00 10.16 -11.34
CA ASN A 72 23.21 9.92 -9.92
C ASN A 72 24.68 10.19 -9.60
N ALA A 73 24.96 11.23 -8.81
CA ALA A 73 26.32 11.61 -8.43
C ALA A 73 26.96 10.66 -7.41
N GLY A 74 26.20 9.76 -6.77
CA GLY A 74 26.67 8.83 -5.74
C GLY A 74 26.82 9.46 -4.35
N TYR A 75 27.05 10.77 -4.27
CA TYR A 75 27.19 11.55 -3.04
C TYR A 75 26.12 12.65 -2.92
N THR A 76 25.98 13.21 -1.71
CA THR A 76 25.16 14.38 -1.41
C THR A 76 26.01 15.46 -0.78
N TYR A 77 25.76 16.72 -1.09
CA TYR A 77 26.45 17.83 -0.42
C TYR A 77 25.99 17.99 1.04
N PRO A 78 26.88 18.38 1.98
CA PRO A 78 26.53 18.55 3.39
C PRO A 78 25.40 19.54 3.65
N TRP A 79 25.27 20.57 2.79
CA TRP A 79 24.20 21.57 2.88
C TRP A 79 22.84 21.04 2.40
N PHE A 80 22.78 19.90 1.71
CA PHE A 80 21.53 19.39 1.20
C PHE A 80 20.72 18.74 2.31
N LYS A 81 19.64 19.44 2.72
CA LYS A 81 18.59 18.88 3.57
C LYS A 81 17.26 19.00 2.83
N ARG A 82 16.51 17.90 2.79
CA ARG A 82 15.18 17.90 2.16
C ARG A 82 14.20 18.64 3.07
N ASP A 83 13.72 19.79 2.61
CA ASP A 83 12.58 20.49 3.19
C ASP A 83 11.32 19.62 3.05
N LYS A 84 10.84 19.06 4.16
CA LYS A 84 9.69 18.15 4.19
C LYS A 84 8.39 18.88 3.90
N GLU A 85 8.23 20.10 4.39
CA GLU A 85 7.00 20.87 4.25
C GLU A 85 6.81 21.27 2.79
N LYS A 86 7.83 21.89 2.19
CA LYS A 86 7.83 22.26 0.78
C LYS A 86 7.72 21.05 -0.14
N TYR A 87 8.32 19.92 0.23
CA TYR A 87 8.18 18.66 -0.50
C TYR A 87 6.73 18.18 -0.55
N ASN A 88 6.01 18.26 0.57
CA ASN A 88 4.60 17.87 0.65
C ASN A 88 3.69 18.83 -0.12
N GLN A 89 3.88 20.15 0.04
CA GLN A 89 3.15 21.17 -0.72
C GLN A 89 3.31 20.97 -2.23
N LEU A 90 4.54 20.73 -2.71
CA LEU A 90 4.78 20.46 -4.13
C LEU A 90 4.17 19.14 -4.60
N ASN A 91 4.07 18.12 -3.73
CA ASN A 91 3.38 16.90 -4.11
C ASN A 91 1.89 17.13 -4.33
N GLU A 92 1.27 17.97 -3.50
CA GLU A 92 -0.14 18.35 -3.64
C GLU A 92 -0.38 19.11 -4.95
N VAL A 93 0.38 20.19 -5.19
CA VAL A 93 0.27 21.03 -6.39
C VAL A 93 0.54 20.24 -7.68
N LEU A 94 1.40 19.22 -7.65
CA LEU A 94 1.72 18.40 -8.82
C LEU A 94 0.83 17.17 -8.97
N GLY A 95 -0.12 16.95 -8.06
CA GLY A 95 -0.90 15.70 -8.01
C GLY A 95 0.00 14.46 -7.88
N LEU A 96 1.14 14.60 -7.20
CA LEU A 96 2.05 13.52 -6.82
C LEU A 96 1.70 12.94 -5.46
N MET A 97 0.74 13.54 -4.76
CA MET A 97 0.06 12.85 -3.68
C MET A 97 -0.37 11.53 -4.25
N LYS A 98 0.09 10.44 -3.62
CA LYS A 98 -0.64 9.18 -3.74
C LYS A 98 -2.08 9.61 -3.49
N LYS A 99 -2.99 9.40 -4.43
CA LYS A 99 -4.40 9.45 -4.08
C LYS A 99 -4.44 8.62 -2.79
N LYS A 100 -4.71 9.26 -1.65
CA LYS A 100 -5.61 8.63 -0.68
C LYS A 100 -6.70 8.23 -1.65
N SER A 101 -6.79 6.96 -1.99
CA SER A 101 -8.01 6.50 -2.60
C SER A 101 -9.09 7.16 -1.76
N GLU A 102 -10.14 7.66 -2.38
CA GLU A 102 -11.40 7.78 -1.67
C GLU A 102 -11.86 6.35 -1.32
N THR A 103 -11.01 5.58 -0.64
CA THR A 103 -11.41 4.49 0.20
C THR A 103 -12.17 5.21 1.29
N THR A 104 -13.49 5.08 1.21
CA THR A 104 -14.36 5.22 2.36
C THR A 104 -13.83 4.23 3.40
N ASN A 105 -12.88 4.69 4.21
CA ASN A 105 -12.24 3.88 5.24
C ASN A 105 -13.12 3.97 6.47
N LYS A 106 -13.82 2.89 6.77
CA LYS A 106 -14.57 2.77 8.02
C LYS A 106 -13.66 2.11 9.06
N LEU A 107 -13.61 2.69 10.26
CA LEU A 107 -12.94 2.10 11.41
C LEU A 107 -13.98 1.41 12.27
N ALA A 108 -13.71 0.19 12.68
CA ALA A 108 -14.53 -0.61 13.57
C ALA A 108 -13.71 -1.05 14.78
N THR A 109 -14.37 -1.15 15.93
CA THR A 109 -13.80 -1.60 17.21
C THR A 109 -14.34 -2.97 17.62
N ASN A 110 -15.45 -3.41 17.01
CA ASN A 110 -16.13 -4.66 17.29
C ASN A 110 -16.76 -5.26 16.02
N ALA A 111 -17.34 -6.46 16.15
CA ALA A 111 -17.82 -7.22 15.01
C ALA A 111 -19.09 -6.59 14.39
N GLN A 112 -19.92 -5.95 15.19
CA GLN A 112 -21.14 -5.29 14.72
C GLN A 112 -20.80 -4.09 13.82
N GLU A 113 -19.92 -3.20 14.29
CA GLU A 113 -19.46 -2.04 13.52
C GLU A 113 -18.80 -2.47 12.20
N LEU A 114 -18.00 -3.53 12.21
CA LEU A 114 -17.39 -4.07 11.00
C LEU A 114 -18.43 -4.68 10.05
N THR A 115 -19.45 -5.36 10.59
CA THR A 115 -20.57 -5.91 9.81
C THR A 115 -21.36 -4.81 9.12
N GLU A 116 -21.69 -3.73 9.84
CA GLU A 116 -22.38 -2.56 9.31
C GLU A 116 -21.54 -1.87 8.23
N ALA A 117 -20.24 -1.69 8.48
CA ALA A 117 -19.31 -1.16 7.49
C ALA A 117 -19.28 -1.98 6.19
N MET A 118 -19.29 -3.31 6.30
CA MET A 118 -19.38 -4.21 5.14
C MET A 118 -20.73 -4.13 4.43
N LYS A 119 -21.84 -4.04 5.16
CA LYS A 119 -23.19 -3.87 4.58
C LYS A 119 -23.34 -2.55 3.81
N ASP A 120 -22.66 -1.51 4.26
CA ASP A 120 -22.75 -0.18 3.64
C ASP A 120 -21.95 -0.07 2.34
N LEU A 121 -20.79 -0.73 2.24
CA LEU A 121 -19.93 -0.62 1.06
C LEU A 121 -20.04 -1.80 0.08
N ILE A 122 -20.46 -2.98 0.54
CA ILE A 122 -20.65 -4.16 -0.31
C ILE A 122 -22.12 -4.27 -0.70
N PRO A 123 -22.46 -4.27 -2.01
CA PRO A 123 -23.84 -4.41 -2.47
C PRO A 123 -24.57 -5.59 -1.82
N LYS A 124 -25.85 -5.38 -1.47
CA LYS A 124 -26.66 -6.37 -0.73
C LYS A 124 -26.85 -7.70 -1.49
N ASN A 125 -26.79 -7.67 -2.81
CA ASN A 125 -26.93 -8.85 -3.67
C ASN A 125 -25.67 -9.74 -3.69
N ILE A 126 -24.53 -9.26 -3.17
CA ILE A 126 -23.32 -10.08 -3.02
C ILE A 126 -23.49 -10.96 -1.78
N THR A 127 -23.54 -12.27 -2.02
CA THR A 127 -23.71 -13.32 -1.02
C THR A 127 -22.39 -14.05 -0.75
N THR A 128 -22.41 -14.98 0.20
CA THR A 128 -21.25 -15.81 0.55
C THR A 128 -20.66 -16.56 -0.64
N ASN A 129 -21.51 -17.00 -1.58
CA ASN A 129 -21.06 -17.72 -2.78
C ASN A 129 -20.34 -16.84 -3.79
N ASP A 130 -20.52 -15.51 -3.71
CA ASP A 130 -19.93 -14.53 -4.62
C ASP A 130 -18.58 -14.00 -4.11
N VAL A 131 -18.15 -14.43 -2.92
CA VAL A 131 -16.97 -13.89 -2.23
C VAL A 131 -15.85 -14.91 -2.16
N HIS A 132 -14.64 -14.45 -2.46
CA HIS A 132 -13.40 -15.19 -2.21
C HIS A 132 -12.48 -14.34 -1.34
N PHE A 133 -12.00 -14.92 -0.25
CA PHE A 133 -11.10 -14.24 0.69
C PHE A 133 -9.64 -14.53 0.33
N ILE A 134 -8.77 -13.55 0.54
CA ILE A 134 -7.32 -13.77 0.50
C ILE A 134 -6.66 -13.16 1.73
N CYS A 135 -6.11 -14.00 2.58
CA CYS A 135 -5.48 -13.64 3.84
C CYS A 135 -3.97 -13.49 3.64
N ILE A 136 -3.47 -12.26 3.74
CA ILE A 136 -2.10 -11.89 3.43
C ILE A 136 -1.34 -11.64 4.73
N GLY A 137 -0.34 -12.46 5.00
CA GLY A 137 0.52 -12.41 6.17
C GLY A 137 1.36 -13.67 6.33
N THR A 138 2.12 -13.77 7.42
CA THR A 138 2.93 -14.96 7.76
C THR A 138 2.84 -15.28 9.24
N ASP A 139 2.87 -16.57 9.55
CA ASP A 139 3.02 -17.12 10.90
C ASP A 139 4.39 -16.84 11.54
N ARG A 140 5.40 -16.42 10.76
CA ARG A 140 6.77 -16.13 11.21
C ARG A 140 6.95 -14.77 11.89
N SER A 141 5.88 -13.98 11.99
CA SER A 141 5.86 -12.69 12.66
C SER A 141 4.54 -12.55 13.40
N THR A 142 4.57 -12.35 14.72
CA THR A 142 3.36 -12.33 15.54
C THR A 142 2.34 -11.30 15.05
N GLY A 143 2.77 -10.09 14.69
CA GLY A 143 1.89 -9.06 14.15
C GLY A 143 1.33 -9.40 12.76
N ASP A 144 2.07 -10.15 11.95
CA ASP A 144 1.67 -10.55 10.60
C ASP A 144 0.89 -11.88 10.57
N SER A 145 0.78 -12.57 11.71
CA SER A 145 0.08 -13.85 11.82
C SER A 145 -1.44 -13.70 11.91
N LEU A 146 -1.97 -12.47 12.03
CA LEU A 146 -3.41 -12.19 12.07
C LEU A 146 -4.14 -12.80 10.88
N SER A 147 -3.69 -12.50 9.66
CA SER A 147 -4.41 -12.94 8.45
C SER A 147 -4.36 -14.46 8.28
N PRO A 148 -3.19 -15.14 8.40
CA PRO A 148 -3.16 -16.60 8.38
C PRO A 148 -4.07 -17.26 9.43
N MET A 149 -4.14 -16.72 10.65
CA MET A 149 -5.06 -17.22 11.69
C MET A 149 -6.53 -17.06 11.29
N ILE A 150 -6.91 -15.91 10.72
CA ILE A 150 -8.26 -15.69 10.19
C ILE A 150 -8.53 -16.68 9.05
N GLY A 151 -7.58 -16.85 8.13
CA GLY A 151 -7.70 -17.75 6.99
C GLY A 151 -7.91 -19.20 7.39
N THR A 152 -7.19 -19.69 8.40
CA THR A 152 -7.43 -21.04 8.96
C THR A 152 -8.86 -21.19 9.46
N GLU A 153 -9.37 -20.22 10.22
CA GLU A 153 -10.72 -20.29 10.77
C GLU A 153 -11.81 -20.16 9.69
N LEU A 154 -11.63 -19.26 8.72
CA LEU A 154 -12.55 -19.13 7.59
C LEU A 154 -12.58 -20.41 6.75
N SER A 155 -11.43 -21.04 6.50
CA SER A 155 -11.33 -22.31 5.80
C SER A 155 -12.08 -23.41 6.56
N ARG A 156 -11.92 -23.48 7.89
CA ARG A 156 -12.62 -24.45 8.76
C ARG A 156 -14.14 -24.26 8.74
N LEU A 157 -14.59 -23.02 8.61
CA LEU A 157 -16.02 -22.68 8.54
C LEU A 157 -16.62 -22.94 7.14
N GLY A 158 -15.82 -23.20 6.11
CA GLY A 158 -16.28 -23.52 4.75
C GLY A 158 -16.25 -22.36 3.76
N TYR A 159 -15.63 -21.22 4.11
CA TYR A 159 -15.44 -20.11 3.17
C TYR A 159 -14.37 -20.44 2.12
N LYS A 160 -14.50 -19.84 0.94
CA LYS A 160 -13.43 -19.85 -0.07
C LYS A 160 -12.35 -18.86 0.31
N VAL A 161 -11.18 -19.36 0.69
CA VAL A 161 -10.07 -18.53 1.19
C VAL A 161 -8.71 -19.06 0.72
N ASP A 162 -7.87 -18.15 0.25
CA ASP A 162 -6.44 -18.37 0.08
C ASP A 162 -5.65 -17.75 1.23
N GLY A 163 -4.60 -18.42 1.69
CA GLY A 163 -3.80 -17.98 2.82
C GLY A 163 -4.37 -18.46 4.14
N ASN A 164 -3.66 -19.36 4.79
CA ASN A 164 -3.95 -19.87 6.12
C ASN A 164 -2.62 -20.20 6.83
N LEU A 165 -2.65 -20.76 8.04
CA LEU A 165 -1.42 -21.12 8.76
C LEU A 165 -0.59 -22.23 8.08
N GLU A 166 -1.21 -23.14 7.33
CA GLU A 166 -0.51 -24.24 6.64
C GLU A 166 0.11 -23.78 5.31
N THR A 167 -0.63 -22.95 4.56
CA THR A 167 -0.23 -22.39 3.27
C THR A 167 -0.35 -20.86 3.32
N PRO A 168 0.59 -20.15 3.95
CA PRO A 168 0.52 -18.70 4.10
C PRO A 168 0.74 -17.98 2.76
N VAL A 169 -0.03 -16.91 2.54
CA VAL A 169 0.14 -15.98 1.43
C VAL A 169 0.84 -14.74 1.94
N HIS A 170 2.02 -14.44 1.41
CA HIS A 170 2.86 -13.34 1.88
C HIS A 170 3.55 -12.62 0.71
N ALA A 171 4.31 -11.57 1.01
CA ALA A 171 4.93 -10.71 0.01
C ALA A 171 5.89 -11.42 -0.98
N MET A 172 6.34 -12.65 -0.72
CA MET A 172 7.21 -13.41 -1.64
C MET A 172 6.44 -14.22 -2.68
N ASN A 173 5.22 -14.68 -2.39
CA ASN A 173 4.44 -15.58 -3.26
C ASN A 173 3.11 -14.95 -3.74
N ILE A 174 2.77 -13.73 -3.28
CA ILE A 174 1.49 -13.09 -3.59
C ILE A 174 1.15 -13.02 -5.09
N ASN A 175 2.15 -12.82 -5.96
CA ASN A 175 1.91 -12.72 -7.40
C ASN A 175 1.29 -14.02 -7.97
N GLU A 176 1.76 -15.17 -7.50
CA GLU A 176 1.25 -16.49 -7.93
C GLU A 176 -0.20 -16.71 -7.51
N TYR A 177 -0.59 -16.18 -6.36
CA TYR A 177 -1.97 -16.25 -5.87
C TYR A 177 -2.88 -15.28 -6.63
N VAL A 178 -2.42 -14.05 -6.85
CA VAL A 178 -3.18 -13.03 -7.59
C VAL A 178 -3.52 -13.48 -8.99
N GLU A 179 -2.62 -14.20 -9.68
CA GLU A 179 -2.88 -14.76 -11.00
C GLU A 179 -3.95 -15.86 -11.00
N LYS A 180 -4.15 -16.55 -9.88
CA LYS A 180 -5.09 -17.66 -9.72
C LYS A 180 -6.44 -17.24 -9.14
N LEU A 181 -6.58 -16.00 -8.69
CA LEU A 181 -7.82 -15.51 -8.10
C LEU A 181 -8.99 -15.58 -9.10
N PRO A 182 -10.18 -16.02 -8.66
CA PRO A 182 -11.35 -16.11 -9.54
C PRO A 182 -11.79 -14.71 -9.98
N LYS A 183 -11.99 -14.53 -11.29
CA LYS A 183 -12.35 -13.23 -11.89
C LYS A 183 -13.84 -12.89 -11.76
N ASP A 184 -14.67 -13.88 -11.46
CA ASP A 184 -16.13 -13.79 -11.32
C ASP A 184 -16.58 -13.57 -9.86
N LYS A 185 -15.64 -13.53 -8.91
CA LYS A 185 -15.92 -13.33 -7.49
C LYS A 185 -15.48 -11.95 -7.02
N THR A 186 -16.17 -11.46 -5.99
CA THR A 186 -15.72 -10.33 -5.18
C THR A 186 -14.57 -10.78 -4.29
N ILE A 187 -13.39 -10.19 -4.48
CA ILE A 187 -12.21 -10.52 -3.71
C ILE A 187 -12.11 -9.62 -2.47
N ILE A 188 -12.09 -10.23 -1.28
CA ILE A 188 -11.87 -9.52 -0.01
C ILE A 188 -10.50 -9.88 0.55
N ALA A 189 -9.56 -8.92 0.49
CA ALA A 189 -8.22 -9.10 1.04
C ALA A 189 -8.18 -8.78 2.53
N ILE A 190 -7.56 -9.66 3.32
CA ILE A 190 -7.43 -9.52 4.77
C ILE A 190 -5.94 -9.41 5.09
N GLY A 191 -5.56 -8.40 5.88
CA GLY A 191 -4.17 -8.11 6.20
C GLY A 191 -3.98 -7.53 7.60
N SER A 192 -2.76 -7.64 8.11
CA SER A 192 -2.29 -6.80 9.22
C SER A 192 -1.80 -5.46 8.69
N VAL A 193 -2.12 -4.38 9.40
CA VAL A 193 -1.61 -3.04 9.11
C VAL A 193 -1.08 -2.39 10.37
N LEU A 194 -0.14 -1.46 10.19
CA LEU A 194 0.32 -0.58 11.25
C LEU A 194 -0.39 0.77 11.12
N GLY A 195 -0.72 1.39 12.24
CA GLY A 195 -1.55 2.59 12.27
C GLY A 195 -1.06 3.66 13.24
N LYS A 196 -1.89 4.67 13.47
CA LYS A 196 -1.66 5.62 14.56
C LYS A 196 -1.97 4.96 15.90
N LEU A 197 -1.33 5.45 16.97
CA LEU A 197 -1.52 4.94 18.33
C LEU A 197 -3.01 4.90 18.73
N GLU A 198 -3.78 5.95 18.42
CA GLU A 198 -5.21 6.01 18.77
C GLU A 198 -6.08 4.97 18.03
N ASN A 199 -5.53 4.28 17.03
CA ASN A 199 -6.23 3.30 16.21
C ASN A 199 -5.71 1.87 16.37
N VAL A 200 -4.71 1.64 17.23
CA VAL A 200 -4.28 0.28 17.55
C VAL A 200 -5.45 -0.51 18.15
N GLU A 201 -5.53 -1.80 17.80
CA GLU A 201 -6.65 -2.70 18.10
C GLU A 201 -7.99 -2.34 17.43
N LYS A 202 -7.99 -1.46 16.43
CA LYS A 202 -9.15 -1.23 15.55
C LYS A 202 -8.99 -1.98 14.23
N ILE A 203 -10.08 -2.09 13.50
CA ILE A 203 -10.15 -2.73 12.19
C ILE A 203 -10.54 -1.68 11.16
N GLN A 204 -9.76 -1.59 10.10
CA GLN A 204 -10.05 -0.75 8.94
C GLN A 204 -10.75 -1.59 7.88
N PHE A 205 -11.91 -1.15 7.43
CA PHE A 205 -12.59 -1.69 6.26
C PHE A 205 -12.63 -0.65 5.15
N SER A 206 -12.34 -1.08 3.92
CA SER A 206 -12.22 -0.15 2.79
C SER A 206 -12.66 -0.76 1.46
N LYS A 207 -13.23 0.08 0.59
CA LYS A 207 -13.48 -0.24 -0.81
C LYS A 207 -12.23 0.02 -1.64
N GLY A 208 -11.60 -1.06 -2.12
CA GLY A 208 -10.29 -1.07 -2.75
C GLY A 208 -9.40 -2.13 -2.12
N GLY A 209 -8.40 -2.60 -2.87
CA GLY A 209 -7.57 -3.71 -2.45
C GLY A 209 -6.56 -3.37 -1.34
N HIS A 210 -6.12 -4.42 -0.66
CA HIS A 210 -5.06 -4.39 0.33
C HIS A 210 -3.70 -4.14 -0.34
N ARG A 211 -2.92 -3.19 0.20
CA ARG A 211 -1.57 -2.90 -0.27
C ARG A 211 -0.56 -3.80 0.43
N THR A 212 -0.03 -4.75 -0.31
CA THR A 212 0.94 -5.71 0.21
C THR A 212 2.34 -5.11 0.38
N GLY A 213 3.08 -5.58 1.40
CA GLY A 213 4.49 -5.24 1.63
C GLY A 213 4.80 -3.90 2.29
N ALA A 214 3.78 -3.10 2.64
CA ALA A 214 3.98 -1.77 3.23
C ALA A 214 4.76 -1.80 4.56
N GLY A 215 4.40 -2.70 5.48
CA GLY A 215 5.05 -2.82 6.80
C GLY A 215 6.42 -3.49 6.80
N VAL A 216 6.88 -4.02 5.66
CA VAL A 216 8.19 -4.68 5.50
C VAL A 216 9.08 -3.98 4.47
N GLY A 217 8.72 -2.74 4.09
CA GLY A 217 9.53 -1.90 3.21
C GLY A 217 9.63 -2.40 1.76
N ARG A 218 8.66 -3.19 1.30
CA ARG A 218 8.64 -3.70 -0.08
C ARG A 218 7.73 -2.84 -0.96
N GLU A 219 8.28 -2.43 -2.10
CA GLU A 219 7.59 -1.64 -3.10
C GLU A 219 7.29 -2.51 -4.34
N GLY A 220 6.28 -2.10 -5.12
CA GLY A 220 5.97 -2.72 -6.42
C GLY A 220 5.14 -3.99 -6.37
N LEU A 221 4.62 -4.38 -5.20
CA LEU A 221 3.68 -5.49 -5.07
C LEU A 221 2.26 -5.09 -5.48
N PRO A 222 1.44 -6.04 -5.94
CA PRO A 222 0.08 -5.77 -6.38
C PRO A 222 -0.80 -5.27 -5.21
N ILE A 223 -1.77 -4.43 -5.59
CA ILE A 223 -2.94 -4.15 -4.74
C ILE A 223 -3.92 -5.28 -4.98
N VAL A 224 -4.35 -5.94 -3.92
CA VAL A 224 -5.14 -7.19 -4.01
C VAL A 224 -6.52 -6.99 -3.42
N GLY A 225 -7.57 -7.34 -4.16
CA GLY A 225 -8.95 -7.31 -3.69
C GLY A 225 -9.79 -6.12 -4.18
N ASP A 226 -11.10 -6.32 -4.21
CA ASP A 226 -12.12 -5.28 -4.39
C ASP A 226 -12.40 -4.54 -3.08
N TYR A 227 -12.23 -5.24 -1.97
CA TYR A 227 -12.34 -4.72 -0.60
C TYR A 227 -11.17 -5.19 0.24
N SER A 228 -10.88 -4.45 1.31
CA SER A 228 -9.84 -4.83 2.26
C SER A 228 -10.29 -4.73 3.71
N ILE A 229 -9.93 -5.73 4.51
CA ILE A 229 -9.99 -5.70 5.97
C ILE A 229 -8.55 -5.63 6.51
N GLY A 230 -8.23 -4.56 7.21
CA GLY A 230 -6.93 -4.33 7.83
C GLY A 230 -7.03 -4.31 9.35
N GLY A 231 -6.48 -5.30 10.04
CA GLY A 231 -6.35 -5.24 11.50
C GLY A 231 -5.18 -4.34 11.89
N ILE A 232 -5.44 -3.28 12.67
CA ILE A 232 -4.40 -2.37 13.13
C ILE A 232 -3.71 -2.98 14.36
N VAL A 233 -2.70 -3.80 14.10
CA VAL A 233 -2.09 -4.66 15.13
C VAL A 233 -1.10 -3.91 16.03
N ASN A 234 -0.52 -2.82 15.53
CA ASN A 234 0.44 -2.00 16.28
C ASN A 234 0.67 -0.61 15.64
N VAL A 235 1.54 0.19 16.25
CA VAL A 235 1.90 1.53 15.78
C VAL A 235 2.82 1.49 14.54
N SER A 236 2.56 2.40 13.61
CA SER A 236 3.42 2.70 12.45
C SER A 236 4.51 3.71 12.82
N GLY A 237 5.56 3.80 12.00
CA GLY A 237 6.64 4.77 12.19
C GLY A 237 8.03 4.19 12.04
N TYR A 238 8.74 3.99 13.16
CA TYR A 238 10.12 3.53 13.15
C TYR A 238 10.21 2.01 13.37
N MET A 239 11.09 1.35 12.61
CA MET A 239 11.35 -0.10 12.70
C MET A 239 10.10 -0.99 12.59
N GLU A 240 9.21 -0.70 11.63
CA GLU A 240 7.93 -1.40 11.42
C GLU A 240 8.05 -2.93 11.35
N TYR A 241 9.12 -3.44 10.71
CA TYR A 241 9.40 -4.88 10.68
C TYR A 241 9.60 -5.48 12.08
N PHE A 242 10.37 -4.81 12.93
CA PHE A 242 10.61 -5.24 14.32
C PHE A 242 9.35 -5.10 15.18
N VAL A 243 8.58 -4.04 14.95
CA VAL A 243 7.29 -3.82 15.60
C VAL A 243 6.33 -4.98 15.31
N LEU A 244 6.23 -5.42 14.06
CA LEU A 244 5.41 -6.57 13.69
C LEU A 244 5.89 -7.86 14.38
N GLN A 245 7.21 -8.12 14.40
CA GLN A 245 7.77 -9.30 15.09
C GLN A 245 7.47 -9.34 16.59
N ASN A 246 7.39 -8.18 17.26
CA ASN A 246 7.15 -8.06 18.70
C ASN A 246 5.72 -7.67 19.07
N THR A 247 4.79 -7.67 18.11
CA THR A 247 3.39 -7.38 18.39
C THR A 247 2.80 -8.45 19.30
N ARG A 248 1.97 -8.05 20.27
CA ARG A 248 1.40 -8.98 21.25
C ARG A 248 0.40 -9.93 20.58
N LEU A 249 0.61 -11.23 20.72
CA LEU A 249 -0.30 -12.26 20.21
C LEU A 249 -1.74 -12.09 20.74
N ALA A 250 -1.91 -11.57 21.95
CA ALA A 250 -3.24 -11.29 22.51
C ALA A 250 -4.05 -10.29 21.66
N VAL A 251 -3.40 -9.26 21.11
CA VAL A 251 -4.04 -8.28 20.20
C VAL A 251 -4.45 -8.97 18.91
N VAL A 252 -3.54 -9.77 18.35
CA VAL A 252 -3.76 -10.53 17.11
C VAL A 252 -4.93 -11.51 17.26
N ASN A 253 -4.96 -12.27 18.36
CA ASN A 253 -6.03 -13.22 18.68
C ASN A 253 -7.38 -12.53 18.95
N LYS A 254 -7.37 -11.33 19.55
CA LYS A 254 -8.60 -10.54 19.74
C LYS A 254 -9.16 -10.08 18.40
N LEU A 255 -8.32 -9.48 17.55
CA LEU A 255 -8.72 -8.97 16.25
C LEU A 255 -9.20 -10.09 15.32
N SER A 256 -8.53 -11.26 15.33
CA SER A 256 -8.95 -12.39 14.49
C SER A 256 -10.38 -12.84 14.78
N LYS A 257 -10.73 -12.97 16.08
CA LYS A 257 -12.09 -13.34 16.51
C LYS A 257 -13.14 -12.32 16.07
N ILE A 258 -12.83 -11.03 16.20
CA ILE A 258 -13.75 -9.96 15.80
C ILE A 258 -13.98 -10.00 14.28
N ILE A 259 -12.92 -10.15 13.48
CA ILE A 259 -13.00 -10.18 12.01
C ILE A 259 -13.79 -11.40 11.54
N VAL A 260 -13.49 -12.59 12.08
CA VAL A 260 -14.22 -13.83 11.73
C VAL A 260 -15.70 -13.70 12.05
N GLU A 261 -16.04 -13.18 13.23
CA GLU A 261 -17.44 -13.00 13.63
C GLU A 261 -18.18 -12.01 12.73
N ALA A 262 -17.54 -10.90 12.36
CA ALA A 262 -18.13 -9.95 11.42
C ALA A 262 -18.36 -10.56 10.03
N ILE A 263 -17.41 -11.38 9.55
CA ILE A 263 -17.53 -12.09 8.26
C ILE A 263 -18.72 -13.06 8.32
N LYS A 264 -18.87 -13.85 9.38
CA LYS A 264 -20.04 -14.72 9.58
C LYS A 264 -21.35 -13.95 9.56
N ASN A 265 -21.40 -12.79 10.20
CA ASN A 265 -22.60 -11.97 10.27
C ASN A 265 -22.95 -11.30 8.92
N ARG A 266 -21.94 -11.00 8.08
CA ARG A 266 -22.17 -10.42 6.74
C ARG A 266 -22.42 -11.48 5.66
N PHE A 267 -21.76 -12.63 5.76
CA PHE A 267 -21.75 -13.69 4.76
C PHE A 267 -22.09 -15.04 5.43
N PRO A 268 -23.31 -15.21 5.96
CA PRO A 268 -23.68 -16.47 6.58
C PRO A 268 -23.57 -17.63 5.58
N ILE A 269 -22.96 -18.74 6.00
CA ILE A 269 -23.00 -19.98 5.25
C ILE A 269 -24.34 -20.64 5.59
N GLN A 270 -25.17 -20.86 4.57
CA GLN A 270 -26.36 -21.69 4.72
C GLN A 270 -25.85 -23.12 4.87
N ASN A 271 -25.86 -23.65 6.10
CA ASN A 271 -25.74 -25.08 6.27
C ASN A 271 -27.02 -25.68 5.66
N GLU A 272 -26.87 -26.55 4.67
CA GLU A 272 -27.92 -27.50 4.35
C GLU A 272 -28.28 -28.18 5.68
N VAL A 273 -29.53 -27.99 6.10
CA VAL A 273 -30.11 -28.76 7.19
C VAL A 273 -29.94 -30.21 6.75
N ALA A 274 -29.05 -30.94 7.42
CA ALA A 274 -28.98 -32.38 7.26
C ALA A 274 -30.38 -32.92 7.62
N ILE A 275 -31.11 -33.36 6.60
CA ILE A 275 -32.37 -34.09 6.72
C ILE A 275 -32.05 -35.47 7.27
#